data_AF-A0A7R9G8V9-F1
#
_entry.id   AF-A0A7R9G8V9-F1
#
_cell.length_a   1.000
_cell.length_b   1.000
_cell.length_c   1.000
_cell.angle_alpha   90.00
_cell.angle_beta   90.00
_cell.angle_gamma   90.00
#
_symmetry.space_group_name_H-M   'P 1'
#
loop_
_entity.id
_entity.type
_entity.pdbx_description
1 polymer ?
#
loop_
_entity_poly.entity_id
_entity_poly.type
_entity_poly.pdbx_seq_one_letter_code
_entity_poly.pdbx_strand_id
1 'polypeptide(L)'
;MVTWVTREVNSVQHVKEVQPEGPYCVSGYSFGATVAFEMGLQLESLGEQVSLLLLDGSPAYVSSHTVNYKARHNKHSKQSEEADALTYFISLFKEVDYQKTKAELQALPSWEARLSTSTGILSGTTPYPADQLAAAAESFYNKLSAADKYQPANKVNGEVTLFRAKDNFVKLGNDYGLSKVSPSRCDIYKL
;
A
#
# COMPACT_ATOMS: atom_id res chain seq x y z
N MET A 1 -14.34 0.55 -12.27
CA MET A 1 -14.04 1.25 -11.00
C MET A 1 -13.76 0.17 -9.96
N VAL A 2 -12.55 0.10 -9.38
CA VAL A 2 -12.20 -0.96 -8.43
C VAL A 2 -12.93 -0.69 -7.11
N THR A 3 -13.77 -1.62 -6.68
CA THR A 3 -14.71 -1.50 -5.57
C THR A 3 -14.07 -1.31 -4.18
N TRP A 4 -12.75 -1.47 -4.03
CA TRP A 4 -12.08 -1.41 -2.72
C TRP A 4 -11.60 -0.03 -2.29
N VAL A 5 -11.58 0.95 -3.21
CA VAL A 5 -11.35 2.33 -2.79
C VAL A 5 -12.43 2.68 -1.75
N THR A 6 -13.65 2.13 -1.81
CA THR A 6 -14.81 2.44 -0.93
C THR A 6 -14.61 2.45 0.60
N ARG A 7 -13.63 1.73 1.21
CA ARG A 7 -13.38 1.85 2.67
C ARG A 7 -12.40 2.99 3.04
N GLU A 8 -11.44 3.29 2.19
CA GLU A 8 -10.55 4.47 2.32
C GLU A 8 -11.07 5.70 1.53
N VAL A 9 -12.05 5.54 0.62
CA VAL A 9 -12.83 6.62 -0.06
C VAL A 9 -13.71 7.37 0.93
N ASN A 10 -14.07 6.72 2.04
CA ASN A 10 -14.69 7.44 3.13
C ASN A 10 -13.75 8.51 3.72
N SER A 11 -12.43 8.43 3.51
CA SER A 11 -11.51 9.45 4.02
C SER A 11 -11.79 10.83 3.44
N VAL A 12 -12.22 10.96 2.18
CA VAL A 12 -12.57 12.29 1.63
C VAL A 12 -13.81 12.85 2.30
N GLN A 13 -14.86 12.05 2.51
CA GLN A 13 -16.07 12.51 3.20
C GLN A 13 -15.78 12.90 4.65
N HIS A 14 -15.04 12.08 5.39
CA HIS A 14 -14.65 12.41 6.78
C HIS A 14 -13.76 13.65 6.85
N VAL A 15 -12.84 13.84 5.88
CA VAL A 15 -12.05 15.08 5.80
C VAL A 15 -12.98 16.28 5.54
N LYS A 16 -13.97 16.14 4.66
CA LYS A 16 -14.94 17.20 4.38
C LYS A 16 -15.91 17.49 5.53
N GLU A 17 -16.17 16.55 6.42
CA GLU A 17 -16.91 16.81 7.67
C GLU A 17 -16.15 17.75 8.61
N VAL A 18 -14.82 17.67 8.62
CA VAL A 18 -13.95 18.51 9.47
C VAL A 18 -13.58 19.83 8.78
N GLN A 19 -13.23 19.77 7.50
CA GLN A 19 -12.91 20.92 6.65
C GLN A 19 -13.76 20.84 5.37
N PRO A 20 -14.91 21.52 5.30
CA PRO A 20 -15.84 21.39 4.17
C PRO A 20 -15.34 21.92 2.82
N GLU A 21 -14.46 22.92 2.84
CA GLU A 21 -13.94 23.62 1.66
C GLU A 21 -12.41 23.67 1.68
N GLY A 22 -11.80 23.63 0.49
CA GLY A 22 -10.36 23.72 0.33
C GLY A 22 -9.77 25.11 0.63
N PRO A 23 -8.46 25.31 0.35
CA PRO A 23 -7.56 24.31 -0.24
C PRO A 23 -7.22 23.19 0.74
N TYR A 24 -7.06 21.97 0.21
CA TYR A 24 -6.61 20.82 0.99
C TYR A 24 -5.12 20.57 0.79
N CYS A 25 -4.42 20.28 1.88
CA CYS A 25 -3.08 19.72 1.83
C CYS A 25 -3.13 18.27 2.33
N VAL A 26 -3.03 17.30 1.43
CA VAL A 26 -3.12 15.88 1.78
C VAL A 26 -1.72 15.27 1.76
N SER A 27 -1.36 14.56 2.82
CA SER A 27 -0.06 13.89 2.92
C SER A 27 -0.22 12.40 3.15
N GLY A 28 0.80 11.64 2.74
CA GLY A 28 0.79 10.20 2.90
C GLY A 28 2.19 9.61 2.88
N TYR A 29 2.40 8.62 3.76
CA TYR A 29 3.67 7.90 3.87
C TYR A 29 3.59 6.50 3.30
N SER A 30 4.57 6.09 2.49
CA SER A 30 4.69 4.75 1.91
C SER A 30 3.40 4.36 1.16
N PHE A 31 2.68 3.31 1.56
CA PHE A 31 1.35 2.99 1.02
C PHE A 31 0.36 4.15 1.12
N GLY A 32 0.41 4.90 2.22
CA GLY A 32 -0.41 6.09 2.43
C GLY A 32 -0.17 7.18 1.39
N ALA A 33 0.99 7.23 0.73
CA ALA A 33 1.23 8.16 -0.38
C ALA A 33 0.33 7.84 -1.59
N THR A 34 0.07 6.56 -1.86
CA THR A 34 -0.90 6.13 -2.88
C THR A 34 -2.32 6.55 -2.50
N VAL A 35 -2.68 6.38 -1.23
CA VAL A 35 -3.99 6.79 -0.70
C VAL A 35 -4.18 8.31 -0.80
N ALA A 36 -3.18 9.08 -0.35
CA ALA A 36 -3.17 10.54 -0.44
C ALA A 36 -3.31 11.02 -1.89
N PHE A 37 -2.64 10.36 -2.83
CA PHE A 37 -2.75 10.66 -4.25
C PHE A 37 -4.19 10.45 -4.77
N GLU A 38 -4.80 9.32 -4.44
CA GLU A 38 -6.18 9.01 -4.82
C GLU A 38 -7.20 9.96 -4.16
N MET A 39 -6.99 10.32 -2.89
CA MET A 39 -7.79 11.34 -2.21
C MET A 39 -7.68 12.69 -2.91
N GLY A 40 -6.48 13.07 -3.38
CA GLY A 40 -6.28 14.28 -4.16
C GLY A 40 -7.07 14.28 -5.46
N LEU A 41 -7.06 13.17 -6.21
CA LEU A 41 -7.88 13.03 -7.42
C LEU A 41 -9.37 13.18 -7.14
N GLN A 42 -9.86 12.59 -6.05
CA GLN A 42 -11.27 12.69 -5.66
C GLN A 42 -11.64 14.12 -5.27
N LEU A 43 -10.81 14.80 -4.46
CA LEU A 43 -11.03 16.19 -4.09
C LEU A 43 -11.00 17.13 -5.32
N GLU A 44 -10.04 16.96 -6.24
CA GLU A 44 -10.01 17.71 -7.50
C GLU A 44 -11.27 17.47 -8.34
N SER A 45 -11.78 16.23 -8.39
CA SER A 45 -13.01 15.90 -9.11
C SER A 45 -14.26 16.58 -8.52
N LEU A 46 -14.20 16.99 -7.25
CA LEU A 46 -15.22 17.78 -6.57
C LEU A 46 -15.01 19.29 -6.73
N GLY A 47 -14.02 19.71 -7.52
CA GLY A 47 -13.70 21.13 -7.78
C GLY A 47 -12.81 21.78 -6.73
N GLU A 48 -12.25 20.99 -5.80
CA GLU A 48 -11.40 21.51 -4.72
C GLU A 48 -9.95 21.72 -5.19
N GLN A 49 -9.30 22.74 -4.64
CA GLN A 49 -7.85 22.93 -4.81
C GLN A 49 -7.10 22.01 -3.85
N VAL A 50 -6.08 21.31 -4.36
CA VAL A 50 -5.33 20.31 -3.60
C VAL A 50 -3.82 20.47 -3.81
N SER A 51 -3.06 20.32 -2.74
CA SER A 51 -1.62 20.09 -2.76
C SER A 51 -1.30 18.74 -2.10
N LEU A 52 -0.37 17.98 -2.67
CA LEU A 52 0.04 16.66 -2.20
C LEU A 52 1.46 16.68 -1.62
N LEU A 53 1.61 16.14 -0.42
CA LEU A 53 2.91 15.88 0.23
C LEU A 53 3.14 14.37 0.38
N LEU A 54 3.96 13.80 -0.51
CA LEU A 54 4.22 12.36 -0.54
C LEU A 54 5.53 12.05 0.19
N LEU A 55 5.45 11.18 1.20
CA LEU A 55 6.58 10.79 2.03
C LEU A 55 7.02 9.38 1.64
N ASP A 56 8.16 9.28 0.98
CA ASP A 56 8.82 8.07 0.51
C ASP A 56 7.86 7.05 -0.13
N GLY A 57 6.99 7.55 -1.02
CA GLY A 57 5.95 6.76 -1.67
C GLY A 57 5.32 7.48 -2.87
N SER A 58 4.63 6.71 -3.70
CA SER A 58 3.88 7.18 -4.87
C SER A 58 2.92 6.07 -5.34
N PRO A 59 1.96 6.34 -6.24
CA PRO A 59 1.14 5.30 -6.86
C PRO A 59 1.93 4.13 -7.47
N ALA A 60 3.10 4.41 -8.04
CA ALA A 60 3.97 3.38 -8.64
C ALA A 60 4.88 2.71 -7.59
N TYR A 61 5.01 3.27 -6.39
CA TYR A 61 5.95 2.80 -5.37
C TYR A 61 5.62 1.39 -4.91
N VAL A 62 4.40 1.16 -4.44
CA VAL A 62 4.04 -0.14 -3.89
C VAL A 62 3.90 -1.19 -5.00
N SER A 63 3.33 -0.83 -6.16
CA SER A 63 3.27 -1.74 -7.31
C SER A 63 4.66 -2.12 -7.83
N SER A 64 5.68 -1.26 -7.71
CA SER A 64 7.05 -1.63 -8.09
C SER A 64 7.67 -2.70 -7.17
N HIS A 65 7.26 -2.76 -5.89
CA HIS A 65 7.69 -3.82 -4.98
C HIS A 65 7.03 -5.17 -5.33
N THR A 66 5.75 -5.13 -5.69
CA THR A 66 4.99 -6.34 -6.06
C THR A 66 5.31 -6.82 -7.47
N VAL A 67 5.55 -5.93 -8.43
CA VAL A 67 5.93 -6.26 -9.82
C VAL A 67 7.32 -6.89 -9.89
N ASN A 68 8.30 -6.41 -9.11
CA ASN A 68 9.62 -7.05 -9.02
C ASN A 68 9.54 -8.46 -8.42
N TYR A 69 8.54 -8.73 -7.58
CA TYR A 69 8.24 -10.06 -7.04
C TYR A 69 7.51 -10.97 -8.06
N LYS A 70 6.58 -10.40 -8.86
CA LYS A 70 5.85 -11.11 -9.92
C LYS A 70 6.72 -11.48 -11.12
N ALA A 71 7.60 -10.58 -11.56
CA ALA A 71 8.48 -10.80 -12.71
C ALA A 71 9.54 -11.90 -12.49
N ARG A 72 9.84 -12.25 -11.22
CA ARG A 72 10.82 -13.28 -10.87
C ARG A 72 10.28 -14.71 -10.87
N HIS A 73 8.95 -14.92 -10.96
CA HIS A 73 8.35 -16.25 -10.81
C HIS A 73 7.19 -16.48 -11.80
N ASN A 74 7.43 -17.30 -12.82
CA ASN A 74 6.51 -17.63 -13.94
C ASN A 74 5.24 -18.44 -13.57
N LYS A 75 4.91 -18.63 -12.28
CA LYS A 75 3.74 -19.39 -11.80
C LYS A 75 3.19 -18.79 -10.50
N HIS A 76 2.50 -17.65 -10.56
CA HIS A 76 1.82 -17.10 -9.40
C HIS A 76 0.36 -17.52 -9.36
N SER A 77 0.01 -18.34 -8.38
CA SER A 77 -1.39 -18.56 -7.99
C SER A 77 -1.74 -17.65 -6.82
N LYS A 78 -3.03 -17.36 -6.63
CA LYS A 78 -3.51 -16.58 -5.48
C LYS A 78 -3.00 -17.15 -4.15
N GLN A 79 -2.90 -18.48 -4.04
CA GLN A 79 -2.37 -19.18 -2.88
C GLN A 79 -0.89 -18.84 -2.60
N SER A 80 -0.06 -18.71 -3.64
CA SER A 80 1.35 -18.32 -3.51
C SER A 80 1.48 -16.85 -3.08
N GLU A 81 0.60 -15.97 -3.58
CA GLU A 81 0.55 -14.56 -3.16
C GLU A 81 0.12 -14.40 -1.69
N GLU A 82 -0.94 -15.10 -1.28
CA GLU A 82 -1.41 -15.13 0.11
C GLU A 82 -0.34 -15.65 1.06
N ALA A 83 0.31 -16.78 0.72
CA ALA A 83 1.35 -17.39 1.55
C ALA A 83 2.58 -16.49 1.70
N ASP A 84 3.01 -15.84 0.63
CA ASP A 84 4.16 -14.93 0.66
C ASP A 84 3.88 -13.69 1.52
N ALA A 85 2.71 -13.05 1.34
CA ALA A 85 2.32 -11.89 2.12
C ALA A 85 2.23 -12.20 3.62
N LEU A 86 1.65 -13.36 3.99
CA LEU A 86 1.57 -13.80 5.38
C LEU A 86 2.94 -14.18 5.95
N THR A 87 3.82 -14.80 5.16
CA THR A 87 5.21 -15.08 5.58
C THR A 87 5.97 -13.80 5.86
N TYR A 88 5.85 -12.81 4.98
CA TYR A 88 6.44 -11.50 5.21
C TYR A 88 5.87 -10.85 6.47
N PHE A 89 4.54 -10.86 6.66
CA PHE A 89 3.90 -10.34 7.86
C PHE A 89 4.45 -11.00 9.14
N ILE A 90 4.61 -12.32 9.16
CA ILE A 90 5.23 -13.05 10.28
C ILE A 90 6.65 -12.55 10.55
N SER A 91 7.46 -12.39 9.49
CA SER A 91 8.86 -11.98 9.59
C SER A 91 9.07 -10.58 10.19
N LEU A 92 8.03 -9.73 10.21
CA LEU A 92 8.06 -8.43 10.89
C LEU A 92 8.10 -8.55 12.42
N PHE A 93 7.64 -9.67 12.98
CA PHE A 93 7.52 -9.87 14.43
C PHE A 93 8.40 -10.99 14.95
N LYS A 94 8.75 -11.96 14.09
CA LYS A 94 9.45 -13.19 14.48
C LYS A 94 10.38 -13.63 13.38
N GLU A 95 11.62 -13.94 13.74
CA GLU A 95 12.55 -14.58 12.81
C GLU A 95 12.06 -15.99 12.45
N VAL A 96 11.91 -16.25 11.16
CA VAL A 96 11.44 -17.53 10.61
C VAL A 96 12.23 -17.88 9.36
N ASP A 97 12.32 -19.18 9.05
CA ASP A 97 12.78 -19.62 7.73
C ASP A 97 11.72 -19.26 6.68
N TYR A 98 11.98 -18.20 5.92
CA TYR A 98 11.02 -17.63 4.98
C TYR A 98 10.55 -18.66 3.94
N GLN A 99 11.45 -19.46 3.37
CA GLN A 99 11.07 -20.40 2.30
C GLN A 99 10.26 -21.56 2.86
N LYS A 100 10.65 -22.08 4.02
CA LYS A 100 9.91 -23.14 4.70
C LYS A 100 8.52 -22.67 5.12
N THR A 101 8.42 -21.54 5.82
CA THR A 101 7.14 -20.99 6.29
C THR A 101 6.21 -20.69 5.12
N LYS A 102 6.72 -20.11 4.03
CA LYS A 102 5.92 -19.89 2.82
C LYS A 102 5.39 -21.19 2.23
N ALA A 103 6.22 -22.22 2.12
CA ALA A 103 5.81 -23.52 1.57
C ALA A 103 4.71 -24.17 2.43
N GLU A 104 4.84 -24.11 3.77
CA GLU A 104 3.83 -24.60 4.72
C GLU A 104 2.50 -23.85 4.56
N LEU A 105 2.53 -22.52 4.50
CA LEU A 105 1.32 -21.71 4.30
C LEU A 105 0.71 -21.95 2.92
N GLN A 106 1.52 -22.08 1.87
CA GLN A 106 1.04 -22.32 0.52
C GLN A 106 0.27 -23.64 0.41
N ALA A 107 0.72 -24.68 1.14
CA ALA A 107 0.10 -26.01 1.15
C ALA A 107 -1.28 -26.08 1.83
N LEU A 108 -1.66 -25.06 2.62
CA LEU A 108 -2.95 -25.03 3.30
C LEU A 108 -4.13 -24.84 2.33
N PRO A 109 -5.32 -25.36 2.64
CA PRO A 109 -6.41 -25.42 1.66
C PRO A 109 -7.13 -24.08 1.46
N SER A 110 -7.10 -23.17 2.43
CA SER A 110 -7.86 -21.92 2.39
C SER A 110 -7.12 -20.74 3.01
N TRP A 111 -7.64 -19.54 2.73
CA TRP A 111 -7.17 -18.30 3.34
C TRP A 111 -7.27 -18.34 4.87
N GLU A 112 -8.40 -18.83 5.40
CA GLU A 112 -8.67 -18.92 6.83
C GLU A 112 -7.68 -19.85 7.53
N ALA A 113 -7.36 -20.99 6.89
CA ALA A 113 -6.35 -21.91 7.39
C ALA A 113 -4.96 -21.24 7.44
N ARG A 114 -4.57 -20.52 6.37
CA ARG A 114 -3.30 -19.76 6.34
C ARG A 114 -3.25 -18.69 7.42
N LEU A 115 -4.33 -17.95 7.58
CA LEU A 115 -4.41 -16.86 8.55
C LEU A 115 -4.32 -17.41 9.98
N SER A 116 -5.06 -18.49 10.28
CA SER A 116 -5.02 -19.15 11.58
C SER A 116 -3.63 -19.74 11.89
N THR A 117 -2.97 -20.38 10.93
CA THR A 117 -1.59 -20.87 11.11
C THR A 117 -0.63 -19.70 11.34
N SER A 118 -0.78 -18.60 10.60
CA SER A 118 0.08 -17.42 10.74
C SER A 118 -0.03 -16.78 12.12
N THR A 119 -1.25 -16.61 12.64
CA THR A 119 -1.46 -16.08 14.00
C THR A 119 -1.00 -17.05 15.07
N GLY A 120 -1.12 -18.37 14.83
CA GLY A 120 -0.53 -19.41 15.67
C GLY A 120 0.99 -19.30 15.79
N ILE A 121 1.70 -19.05 14.67
CA ILE A 121 3.16 -18.87 14.66
C ILE A 121 3.59 -17.66 15.51
N LEU A 122 2.79 -16.60 15.49
CA LEU A 122 3.01 -15.35 16.24
C LEU A 122 2.53 -15.39 17.69
N SER A 123 1.82 -16.44 18.08
CA SER A 123 1.33 -16.62 19.45
C SER A 123 2.49 -16.53 20.46
N GLY A 124 2.30 -15.74 21.52
CA GLY A 124 3.33 -15.46 22.54
C GLY A 124 4.49 -14.57 22.09
N THR A 125 4.53 -14.12 20.82
CA THR A 125 5.56 -13.19 20.32
C THR A 125 5.09 -11.74 20.34
N THR A 126 3.77 -11.50 20.33
CA THR A 126 3.17 -10.16 20.38
C THR A 126 2.20 -10.05 21.56
N PRO A 127 1.88 -8.84 22.05
CA PRO A 127 0.90 -8.65 23.11
C PRO A 127 -0.55 -8.73 22.62
N TYR A 128 -0.78 -8.94 21.32
CA TYR A 128 -2.11 -8.86 20.72
C TYR A 128 -2.77 -10.23 20.61
N PRO A 129 -4.10 -10.30 20.80
CA PRO A 129 -4.85 -11.54 20.64
C PRO A 129 -4.92 -11.97 19.17
N ALA A 130 -5.20 -13.26 18.94
CA ALA A 130 -5.13 -13.88 17.61
C ALA A 130 -6.11 -13.26 16.60
N ASP A 131 -7.27 -12.77 17.02
CA ASP A 131 -8.26 -12.10 16.18
C ASP A 131 -7.76 -10.73 15.69
N GLN A 132 -7.08 -9.95 16.56
CA GLN A 132 -6.45 -8.69 16.15
C GLN A 132 -5.27 -8.92 15.20
N LEU A 133 -4.46 -9.96 15.46
CA LEU A 133 -3.39 -10.35 14.54
C LEU A 133 -3.94 -10.81 13.19
N ALA A 134 -5.03 -11.57 13.18
CA ALA A 134 -5.71 -12.00 11.95
C ALA A 134 -6.21 -10.79 11.16
N ALA A 135 -6.91 -9.86 11.81
CA ALA A 135 -7.40 -8.63 11.18
C ALA A 135 -6.26 -7.77 10.63
N ALA A 136 -5.14 -7.66 11.35
CA ALA A 136 -3.96 -6.91 10.91
C ALA A 136 -3.28 -7.57 9.69
N ALA A 137 -3.09 -8.89 9.73
CA ALA A 137 -2.49 -9.65 8.63
C ALA A 137 -3.37 -9.63 7.37
N GLU A 138 -4.69 -9.72 7.54
CA GLU A 138 -5.65 -9.57 6.45
C GLU A 138 -5.63 -8.15 5.87
N SER A 139 -5.64 -7.12 6.72
CA SER A 139 -5.51 -5.73 6.29
C SER A 139 -4.21 -5.51 5.51
N PHE A 140 -3.10 -6.09 5.97
CA PHE A 140 -1.82 -6.04 5.29
C PHE A 140 -1.88 -6.65 3.88
N TYR A 141 -2.40 -7.88 3.75
CA TYR A 141 -2.57 -8.52 2.44
C TYR A 141 -3.48 -7.71 1.50
N ASN A 142 -4.60 -7.20 2.03
CA ASN A 142 -5.54 -6.40 1.25
C ASN A 142 -4.90 -5.10 0.74
N LYS A 143 -4.07 -4.42 1.55
CA LYS A 143 -3.31 -3.24 1.14
C LYS A 143 -2.33 -3.56 0.01
N LEU A 144 -1.58 -4.66 0.13
CA LEU A 144 -0.67 -5.10 -0.94
C LEU A 144 -1.43 -5.40 -2.23
N SER A 145 -2.53 -6.15 -2.15
CA SER A 145 -3.36 -6.49 -3.30
C SER A 145 -3.98 -5.26 -3.97
N ALA A 146 -4.42 -4.29 -3.16
CA ALA A 146 -5.01 -3.04 -3.64
C ALA A 146 -3.95 -2.19 -4.36
N ALA A 147 -2.79 -1.97 -3.74
CA ALA A 147 -1.72 -1.20 -4.35
C ALA A 147 -1.17 -1.81 -5.64
N ASP A 148 -1.09 -3.14 -5.71
CA ASP A 148 -0.65 -3.83 -6.92
C ASP A 148 -1.59 -3.62 -8.11
N LYS A 149 -2.90 -3.53 -7.83
CA LYS A 149 -3.94 -3.32 -8.85
C LYS A 149 -4.23 -1.84 -9.11
N TYR A 150 -3.75 -0.94 -8.25
CA TYR A 150 -4.07 0.46 -8.34
C TYR A 150 -3.39 1.12 -9.54
N GLN A 151 -4.21 1.78 -10.36
CA GLN A 151 -3.76 2.64 -11.44
C GLN A 151 -4.60 3.91 -11.35
N PRO A 152 -3.98 5.09 -11.17
CA PRO A 152 -4.70 6.35 -11.17
C PRO A 152 -5.53 6.49 -12.44
N ALA A 153 -6.83 6.74 -12.28
CA ALA A 153 -7.74 6.92 -13.42
C ALA A 153 -7.49 8.24 -14.16
N ASN A 154 -6.96 9.23 -13.44
CA ASN A 154 -6.67 10.57 -13.94
C ASN A 154 -5.30 11.02 -13.44
N LYS A 155 -4.85 12.17 -13.96
CA LYS A 155 -3.67 12.86 -13.46
C LYS A 155 -4.07 13.92 -12.45
N VAL A 156 -3.27 14.09 -11.40
CA VAL A 156 -3.47 15.16 -10.42
C VAL A 156 -2.94 16.47 -10.99
N ASN A 157 -3.71 17.56 -10.92
CA ASN A 157 -3.34 18.86 -11.49
C ASN A 157 -2.61 19.75 -10.47
N GLY A 158 -2.94 19.57 -9.19
CA GLY A 158 -2.37 20.28 -8.06
C GLY A 158 -0.88 20.02 -7.85
N GLU A 159 -0.29 20.83 -6.97
CA GLU A 159 1.13 20.75 -6.65
C GLU A 159 1.46 19.42 -5.97
N VAL A 160 2.53 18.77 -6.40
CA VAL A 160 3.01 17.51 -5.82
C VAL A 160 4.44 17.69 -5.32
N THR A 161 4.63 17.49 -4.02
CA THR A 161 5.95 17.42 -3.40
C THR A 161 6.25 16.00 -2.95
N LEU A 162 7.42 15.48 -3.32
CA LEU A 162 7.94 14.19 -2.88
C LEU A 162 9.13 14.40 -1.93
N PHE A 163 9.01 13.92 -0.70
CA PHE A 163 10.13 13.72 0.21
C PHE A 163 10.56 12.27 0.16
N ARG A 164 11.68 11.97 -0.51
CA ARG A 164 12.20 10.61 -0.63
C ARG A 164 13.35 10.36 0.32
N ALA A 165 13.47 9.13 0.80
CA ALA A 165 14.60 8.71 1.62
C ALA A 165 15.93 8.79 0.83
N LYS A 166 17.02 9.16 1.50
CA LYS A 166 18.36 9.15 0.91
C LYS A 166 18.78 7.77 0.41
N ASP A 167 18.56 6.79 1.27
CA ASP A 167 18.83 5.38 1.05
C ASP A 167 17.51 4.67 0.81
N ASN A 168 17.27 4.27 -0.44
CA ASN A 168 16.09 3.48 -0.77
C ASN A 168 16.48 2.35 -1.73
N PHE A 169 15.96 1.14 -1.48
CA PHE A 169 16.21 -0.08 -2.24
C PHE A 169 15.25 -0.23 -3.44
N VAL A 170 14.38 0.74 -3.67
CA VAL A 170 13.37 0.72 -4.73
C VAL A 170 13.97 1.12 -6.06
N LYS A 171 13.76 0.27 -7.07
CA LYS A 171 14.17 0.50 -8.47
C LYS A 171 13.17 1.39 -9.21
N LEU A 172 12.84 2.54 -8.63
CA LEU A 172 12.08 3.59 -9.31
C LEU A 172 13.01 4.77 -9.59
N GLY A 173 12.66 5.55 -10.63
CA GLY A 173 13.37 6.76 -11.00
C GLY A 173 13.36 7.82 -9.88
N ASN A 174 13.95 8.99 -10.16
CA ASN A 174 14.15 10.01 -9.14
C ASN A 174 12.86 10.53 -8.49
N ASP A 175 11.75 10.50 -9.23
CA ASP A 175 10.43 11.01 -8.88
C ASP A 175 9.42 9.90 -8.48
N TYR A 176 9.89 8.66 -8.28
CA TYR A 176 9.03 7.50 -8.06
C TYR A 176 7.91 7.33 -9.12
N GLY A 177 8.16 7.75 -10.36
CA GLY A 177 7.20 7.62 -11.47
C GLY A 177 6.09 8.66 -11.49
N LEU A 178 6.15 9.69 -10.64
CA LEU A 178 5.12 10.75 -10.55
C LEU A 178 4.95 11.53 -11.85
N SER A 179 6.00 11.71 -12.65
CA SER A 179 5.94 12.36 -13.97
C SER A 179 4.96 11.71 -14.96
N LYS A 180 4.56 10.45 -14.72
CA LYS A 180 3.55 9.76 -15.55
C LYS A 180 2.11 10.13 -15.16
N VAL A 181 1.90 10.54 -13.91
CA VAL A 181 0.58 10.69 -13.28
C VAL A 181 0.32 12.11 -12.76
N SER A 182 1.29 13.02 -12.86
CA SER A 182 1.10 14.46 -12.68
C SER A 182 1.66 15.21 -13.90
N PRO A 183 0.89 16.13 -14.52
CA PRO A 183 1.37 16.96 -15.62
C PRO A 183 2.20 18.15 -15.11
N SER A 184 2.08 18.49 -13.82
CA SER A 184 2.77 19.61 -13.17
C SER A 184 4.17 19.19 -12.70
N ARG A 185 5.06 20.18 -12.54
CA ARG A 185 6.40 19.94 -11.98
C ARG A 185 6.25 19.37 -10.56
N CYS A 186 6.82 18.20 -10.32
CA CYS A 186 6.92 17.63 -8.98
C CYS A 186 8.19 18.15 -8.30
N ASP A 187 8.05 18.75 -7.13
CA ASP A 187 9.20 19.15 -6.31
C ASP A 187 9.69 17.95 -5.50
N ILE A 188 11.00 17.68 -5.58
CA ILE A 188 11.59 16.46 -5.01
C ILE A 188 12.68 16.84 -4.03
N TYR A 189 12.52 16.40 -2.79
CA TYR A 189 13.47 16.59 -1.70
C TYR A 189 14.00 15.23 -1.26
N LYS A 190 15.31 15.16 -1.02
CA LYS A 190 15.99 13.95 -0.56
C LYS A 190 16.37 14.14 0.91
N LEU A 191 15.74 13.40 1.81
CA LEU A 191 15.94 13.48 3.26
C LEU A 191 17.02 12.54 3.76
#